data_AF-A0A968N0Y0-F1
#
_entry.id   AF-A0A968N0Y0-F1
#
_cell.length_a   1.000
_cell.length_b   1.000
_cell.length_c   1.000
_cell.angle_alpha   90.00
_cell.angle_beta   90.00
_cell.angle_gamma   90.00
#
_symmetry.space_group_name_H-M   'P 1'
#
loop_
_entity.id
_entity.type
_entity.pdbx_description
1 polymer ?
#
loop_
_entity_poly.entity_id
_entity_poly.type
_entity_poly.pdbx_seq_one_letter_code
_entity_poly.pdbx_strand_id
1 'polypeptide(L)'
;MHDVILAECDKIVDMQPVERIQIGRRLLDKSREALRRIFYLSYAYRITGEDKYFQRCEKELLAVSSFSDWNPPHFLDVAEMTMAVAIGYDWLFDKLSAESRKIIREAIIKKGLEPSFDTKYNSFLRTTHNWNQVCNAGMTFGAIAIAEDNPELSKDIINRALNTIHLAMDEYLPHGAYPEGYGYWGYGTSFNVMFLSAIDKYRKNDNDLSKTPGFLETAGFMQNMTGATGDSYNWGDAGGGSSLSPAMFWFAQKTNNLSYLWVEKSYLEKDLTRYTKGQTFTCYLDLGQRNSARQN
;
A
#
# COMPACT_ATOMS: atom_id res chain seq x y z
N MET A 1 16.03 -11.31 2.07
CA MET A 1 15.07 -10.24 1.72
C MET A 1 15.58 -8.87 2.10
N HIS A 2 15.93 -8.65 3.37
CA HIS A 2 16.53 -7.40 3.85
C HIS A 2 17.69 -6.92 2.95
N ASP A 3 18.70 -7.75 2.71
CA ASP A 3 19.87 -7.38 1.88
C ASP A 3 19.50 -7.05 0.42
N VAL A 4 18.44 -7.68 -0.10
CA VAL A 4 17.93 -7.47 -1.45
C VAL A 4 17.26 -6.09 -1.56
N ILE A 5 16.56 -5.65 -0.51
CA ILE A 5 16.01 -4.29 -0.42
C ILE A 5 17.16 -3.27 -0.35
N LEU A 6 18.17 -3.50 0.50
CA LEU A 6 19.31 -2.58 0.62
C LEU A 6 20.10 -2.44 -0.69
N ALA A 7 20.39 -3.54 -1.37
CA ALA A 7 21.05 -3.53 -2.68
C ALA A 7 20.24 -2.80 -3.76
N GLU A 8 18.91 -2.80 -3.66
CA GLU A 8 18.05 -2.02 -4.54
C GLU A 8 18.05 -0.53 -4.15
N CYS A 9 18.05 -0.21 -2.86
CA CYS A 9 18.20 1.17 -2.37
C CYS A 9 19.51 1.80 -2.85
N ASP A 10 20.61 1.06 -2.81
CA ASP A 10 21.90 1.53 -3.30
C ASP A 10 21.86 1.93 -4.78
N LYS A 11 21.08 1.22 -5.61
CA LYS A 11 20.85 1.64 -7.01
C LYS A 11 19.95 2.86 -7.11
N ILE A 12 18.90 2.94 -6.28
CA ILE A 12 17.93 4.06 -6.30
C ILE A 12 18.61 5.37 -5.89
N VAL A 13 19.61 5.34 -5.01
CA VAL A 13 20.38 6.52 -4.57
C VAL A 13 20.95 7.31 -5.75
N ASP A 14 21.41 6.63 -6.80
CA ASP A 14 22.00 7.26 -7.98
C ASP A 14 20.97 7.63 -9.07
N MET A 15 19.70 7.22 -8.92
CA MET A 15 18.65 7.54 -9.88
C MET A 15 18.09 8.95 -9.67
N GLN A 16 17.68 9.59 -10.77
CA GLN A 16 16.91 10.83 -10.70
C GLN A 16 15.57 10.62 -9.96
N PRO A 17 15.07 11.63 -9.22
CA PRO A 17 13.75 11.59 -8.61
C PRO A 17 12.63 11.29 -9.61
N VAL A 18 11.53 10.74 -9.12
CA VAL A 18 10.35 10.46 -9.95
C VAL A 18 9.83 11.76 -10.57
N GLU A 19 9.58 11.73 -11.88
CA GLU A 19 9.03 12.85 -12.64
C GLU A 19 7.54 12.66 -12.93
N ARG A 20 6.81 13.77 -13.06
CA ARG A 20 5.37 13.76 -13.38
C ARG A 20 5.14 13.48 -14.87
N ILE A 21 5.28 12.23 -15.28
CA ILE A 21 5.06 11.79 -16.66
C ILE A 21 3.78 10.97 -16.74
N GLN A 22 2.77 11.50 -17.43
CA GLN A 22 1.49 10.83 -17.63
C GLN A 22 1.50 10.05 -18.96
N ILE A 23 1.14 8.76 -18.91
CA ILE A 23 1.03 7.88 -20.07
C ILE A 23 -0.45 7.69 -20.39
N GLY A 24 -0.91 8.28 -21.49
CA GLY A 24 -2.34 8.33 -21.81
C GLY A 24 -3.12 9.07 -20.70
N ARG A 25 -4.08 8.39 -20.06
CA ARG A 25 -4.87 8.95 -18.95
C ARG A 25 -4.29 8.69 -17.55
N ARG A 26 -3.15 7.98 -17.46
CA ARG A 26 -2.65 7.42 -16.19
C ARG A 26 -1.28 7.98 -15.82
N LEU A 27 -1.15 8.39 -14.56
CA LEU A 27 0.10 8.65 -13.85
C LEU A 27 0.51 7.42 -13.00
N LEU A 28 -0.30 6.35 -12.99
CA LEU A 28 -0.16 5.18 -12.13
C LEU A 28 1.25 4.56 -12.06
N ASP A 29 1.95 4.46 -13.19
CA ASP A 29 3.33 3.97 -13.25
C ASP A 29 4.25 4.79 -12.33
N LYS A 30 4.09 6.10 -12.31
CA LYS A 30 4.87 7.02 -11.48
C LYS A 30 4.45 6.96 -10.02
N SER A 31 3.15 6.84 -9.74
CA SER A 31 2.66 6.63 -8.36
C SER A 31 3.21 5.33 -7.75
N ARG A 32 3.26 4.25 -8.54
CA ARG A 32 3.81 2.95 -8.13
C ARG A 32 5.31 2.99 -7.90
N GLU A 33 6.05 3.64 -8.80
CA GLU A 33 7.49 3.80 -8.64
C GLU A 33 7.81 4.67 -7.42
N ALA A 34 7.03 5.73 -7.17
CA ALA A 34 7.15 6.54 -5.96
C ALA A 34 6.89 5.70 -4.69
N LEU A 35 5.80 4.92 -4.66
CA LEU A 35 5.50 4.01 -3.55
C LEU A 35 6.64 3.03 -3.28
N ARG A 36 7.17 2.39 -4.32
CA ARG A 36 8.32 1.50 -4.22
C ARG A 36 9.54 2.23 -3.65
N ARG A 37 9.99 3.30 -4.29
CA ARG A 37 11.23 3.99 -3.89
C ARG A 37 11.15 4.59 -2.50
N ILE A 38 10.07 5.30 -2.19
CA ILE A 38 9.90 5.96 -0.89
C ILE A 38 9.82 4.91 0.22
N PHE A 39 9.09 3.82 0.01
CA PHE A 39 9.07 2.73 0.99
C PHE A 39 10.46 2.13 1.19
N TYR A 40 11.15 1.76 0.10
CA TYR A 40 12.47 1.10 0.17
C TYR A 40 13.49 1.97 0.89
N LEU A 41 13.59 3.25 0.50
CA LEU A 41 14.57 4.17 1.07
C LEU A 41 14.24 4.51 2.53
N SER A 42 12.96 4.75 2.86
CA SER A 42 12.58 5.02 4.26
C SER A 42 12.77 3.81 5.15
N TYR A 43 12.46 2.59 4.67
CA TYR A 43 12.81 1.34 5.33
C TYR A 43 14.32 1.22 5.57
N ALA A 44 15.12 1.38 4.53
CA ALA A 44 16.57 1.24 4.61
C ALA A 44 17.17 2.23 5.62
N TYR A 45 16.72 3.49 5.61
CA TYR A 45 17.12 4.46 6.63
C TYR A 45 16.72 4.02 8.04
N ARG A 46 15.48 3.57 8.25
CA ARG A 46 15.00 3.17 9.59
C ARG A 46 15.77 1.98 10.17
N ILE A 47 16.22 1.05 9.32
CA ILE A 47 16.94 -0.13 9.77
C ILE A 47 18.45 0.12 9.92
N THR A 48 19.05 0.91 9.02
CA THR A 48 20.52 1.09 8.98
C THR A 48 21.00 2.39 9.65
N GLY A 49 20.14 3.40 9.72
CA GLY A 49 20.52 4.76 10.12
C GLY A 49 21.36 5.52 9.08
N GLU A 50 21.58 4.98 7.88
CA GLU A 50 22.45 5.61 6.88
C GLU A 50 21.80 6.84 6.21
N ASP A 51 22.44 7.99 6.37
CA ASP A 51 21.95 9.29 5.88
C ASP A 51 21.72 9.37 4.38
N LYS A 52 22.47 8.58 3.58
CA LYS A 52 22.30 8.52 2.12
C LYS A 52 20.86 8.12 1.74
N TYR A 53 20.26 7.18 2.48
CA TYR A 53 18.89 6.73 2.22
C TYR A 53 17.86 7.78 2.65
N PHE A 54 18.07 8.43 3.80
CA PHE A 54 17.23 9.55 4.24
C PHE A 54 17.23 10.69 3.20
N GLN A 55 18.41 11.18 2.83
CA GLN A 55 18.56 12.30 1.89
C GLN A 55 17.93 11.97 0.54
N ARG A 56 18.09 10.73 0.06
CA ARG A 56 17.46 10.30 -1.18
C ARG A 56 15.94 10.21 -1.07
N CYS A 57 15.42 9.69 0.04
CA CYS A 57 13.98 9.58 0.27
C CYS A 57 13.32 10.96 0.40
N GLU A 58 13.95 11.89 1.11
CA GLU A 58 13.49 13.28 1.21
C GLU A 58 13.43 13.93 -0.18
N LYS A 59 14.43 13.71 -1.04
CA LYS A 59 14.39 14.17 -2.43
C LYS A 59 13.21 13.59 -3.22
N GLU A 60 12.88 12.30 -3.07
CA GLU A 60 11.67 11.74 -3.72
C GLU A 60 10.40 12.43 -3.19
N LEU A 61 10.26 12.54 -1.86
CA LEU A 61 9.10 13.14 -1.21
C LEU A 61 8.86 14.57 -1.67
N LEU A 62 9.91 15.39 -1.72
CA LEU A 62 9.82 16.77 -2.19
C LEU A 62 9.52 16.85 -3.69
N ALA A 63 10.12 15.97 -4.50
CA ALA A 63 9.85 15.93 -5.94
C ALA A 63 8.38 15.62 -6.23
N VAL A 64 7.82 14.54 -5.68
CA VAL A 64 6.40 14.20 -5.92
C VAL A 64 5.43 15.19 -5.25
N SER A 65 5.86 15.86 -4.16
CA SER A 65 5.10 16.95 -3.55
C SER A 65 5.07 18.19 -4.43
N SER A 66 6.07 18.41 -5.29
CA SER A 66 6.13 19.54 -6.23
C SER A 66 5.31 19.35 -7.50
N PHE A 67 4.78 18.16 -7.75
CA PHE A 67 3.90 17.90 -8.90
C PHE A 67 2.69 18.84 -8.89
N SER A 68 2.17 19.21 -10.06
CA SER A 68 0.97 20.06 -10.18
C SER A 68 -0.22 19.46 -9.45
N ASP A 69 -0.39 18.14 -9.59
CA ASP A 69 -1.44 17.30 -9.05
C ASP A 69 -1.00 15.83 -9.12
N TRP A 70 -1.75 14.93 -8.48
CA TRP A 70 -1.54 13.47 -8.53
C TRP A 70 -2.54 12.75 -9.45
N ASN A 71 -3.05 13.45 -10.47
CA ASN A 71 -4.03 12.99 -11.47
C ASN A 71 -5.41 12.52 -10.91
N PRO A 72 -6.20 13.41 -10.28
CA PRO A 72 -7.53 13.07 -9.75
C PRO A 72 -8.51 12.35 -10.69
N PRO A 73 -8.56 12.62 -12.01
CA PRO A 73 -9.42 11.88 -12.93
C PRO A 73 -9.20 10.35 -12.96
N HIS A 74 -8.01 9.86 -12.55
CA HIS A 74 -7.72 8.44 -12.38
C HIS A 74 -7.28 8.18 -10.94
N PHE A 75 -8.24 7.99 -10.03
CA PHE A 75 -8.01 8.09 -8.58
C PHE A 75 -7.07 7.03 -7.97
N LEU A 76 -6.81 5.92 -8.66
CA LEU A 76 -5.74 4.99 -8.27
C LEU A 76 -4.37 5.68 -8.21
N ASP A 77 -4.13 6.63 -9.12
CA ASP A 77 -2.87 7.39 -9.19
C ASP A 77 -2.69 8.22 -7.91
N VAL A 78 -3.77 8.89 -7.49
CA VAL A 78 -3.82 9.69 -6.27
C VAL A 78 -3.65 8.79 -5.04
N ALA A 79 -4.35 7.66 -5.00
CA ALA A 79 -4.34 6.75 -3.86
C ALA A 79 -2.96 6.16 -3.58
N GLU A 80 -2.32 5.58 -4.61
CA GLU A 80 -0.99 4.98 -4.47
C GLU A 80 0.07 6.05 -4.14
N MET A 81 0.00 7.24 -4.74
CA MET A 81 0.91 8.35 -4.44
C MET A 81 0.70 8.85 -3.00
N THR A 82 -0.54 8.99 -2.54
CA THR A 82 -0.86 9.42 -1.17
C THR A 82 -0.28 8.44 -0.16
N MET A 83 -0.43 7.13 -0.40
CA MET A 83 0.16 6.10 0.45
C MET A 83 1.68 6.21 0.51
N ALA A 84 2.34 6.39 -0.65
CA ALA A 84 3.78 6.54 -0.74
C ALA A 84 4.29 7.69 0.14
N VAL A 85 3.70 8.86 -0.06
CA VAL A 85 4.09 10.09 0.63
C VAL A 85 3.78 10.01 2.12
N ALA A 86 2.64 9.42 2.50
CA ALA A 86 2.26 9.22 3.90
C ALA A 86 3.25 8.32 4.66
N ILE A 87 3.68 7.21 4.06
CA ILE A 87 4.67 6.29 4.66
C ILE A 87 6.00 7.02 4.87
N GLY A 88 6.53 7.65 3.82
CA GLY A 88 7.81 8.36 3.92
C GLY A 88 7.75 9.52 4.91
N TYR A 89 6.63 10.26 4.96
CA TYR A 89 6.41 11.35 5.91
C TYR A 89 6.45 10.86 7.36
N ASP A 90 5.66 9.83 7.72
CA ASP A 90 5.62 9.31 9.10
C ASP A 90 6.96 8.67 9.50
N TRP A 91 7.57 7.89 8.60
CA TRP A 91 8.79 7.13 8.91
C TRP A 91 10.05 8.00 9.03
N LEU A 92 10.09 9.15 8.35
CA LEU A 92 11.23 10.08 8.37
C LEU A 92 10.95 11.35 9.19
N PHE A 93 9.75 11.47 9.77
CA PHE A 93 9.23 12.68 10.40
C PHE A 93 10.19 13.38 11.36
N ASP A 94 10.91 12.61 12.19
CA ASP A 94 11.79 13.15 13.23
C ASP A 94 13.06 13.80 12.64
N LYS A 95 13.50 13.34 11.45
CA LYS A 95 14.68 13.88 10.76
C LYS A 95 14.33 14.91 9.69
N LEU A 96 13.11 14.90 9.16
CA LEU A 96 12.65 15.90 8.20
C LEU A 96 12.68 17.31 8.82
N SER A 97 13.16 18.27 8.03
CA SER A 97 13.11 19.68 8.43
C SER A 97 11.66 20.16 8.58
N ALA A 98 11.43 21.23 9.35
CA ALA A 98 10.10 21.81 9.50
C ALA A 98 9.50 22.25 8.15
N GLU A 99 10.34 22.75 7.24
CA GLU A 99 9.93 23.16 5.90
C GLU A 99 9.56 21.94 5.03
N SER A 100 10.41 20.90 5.01
CA SER A 100 10.12 19.65 4.31
C SER A 100 8.80 19.04 4.80
N ARG A 101 8.60 19.00 6.13
CA ARG A 101 7.35 18.49 6.72
C ARG A 101 6.13 19.28 6.25
N LYS A 102 6.23 20.61 6.24
CA LYS A 102 5.15 21.48 5.77
C LYS A 102 4.80 21.20 4.31
N ILE A 103 5.79 21.19 3.41
CA ILE A 103 5.59 20.92 1.98
C ILE A 103 4.92 19.56 1.76
N ILE A 104 5.43 18.53 2.42
CA ILE A 104 4.95 17.15 2.25
C ILE A 104 3.53 16.99 2.80
N ARG A 105 3.24 17.52 3.99
CA ARG A 105 1.90 17.50 4.59
C ARG A 105 0.89 18.25 3.74
N GLU A 106 1.24 19.44 3.25
CA GLU A 106 0.39 20.22 2.36
C GLU A 106 0.10 19.44 1.06
N ALA A 107 1.08 18.71 0.51
CA ALA A 107 0.84 17.85 -0.65
C ALA A 107 -0.12 16.69 -0.34
N ILE A 108 0.04 15.98 0.80
CA ILE A 108 -0.91 14.93 1.24
C ILE A 108 -2.34 15.50 1.28
N ILE A 109 -2.52 16.68 1.89
CA ILE A 109 -3.84 17.31 2.02
C ILE A 109 -4.38 17.75 0.65
N LYS A 110 -3.65 18.60 -0.06
CA LYS A 110 -4.14 19.31 -1.25
C LYS A 110 -4.21 18.42 -2.50
N LYS A 111 -3.33 17.43 -2.63
CA LYS A 111 -3.23 16.59 -3.83
C LYS A 111 -3.75 15.17 -3.61
N GLY A 112 -3.76 14.70 -2.36
CA GLY A 112 -4.30 13.40 -1.98
C GLY A 112 -5.73 13.49 -1.46
N LEU A 113 -5.88 14.06 -0.27
CA LEU A 113 -7.10 13.95 0.54
C LEU A 113 -8.23 14.85 0.05
N GLU A 114 -7.99 16.14 -0.21
CA GLU A 114 -9.03 17.08 -0.66
C GLU A 114 -9.71 16.65 -1.98
N PRO A 115 -8.98 16.20 -3.02
CA PRO A 115 -9.59 15.71 -4.25
C PRO A 115 -10.56 14.54 -4.05
N SER A 116 -10.42 13.77 -2.98
CA SER A 116 -11.32 12.64 -2.67
C SER A 116 -12.74 13.06 -2.27
N PHE A 117 -12.96 14.33 -1.96
CA PHE A 117 -14.29 14.88 -1.66
C PHE A 117 -15.01 15.39 -2.90
N ASP A 118 -14.31 15.63 -4.01
CA ASP A 118 -14.94 16.03 -5.26
C ASP A 118 -15.77 14.87 -5.84
N THR A 119 -17.06 15.11 -6.05
CA THR A 119 -18.00 14.12 -6.58
C THR A 119 -17.64 13.65 -7.99
N LYS A 120 -16.82 14.41 -8.72
CA LYS A 120 -16.27 14.00 -10.02
C LYS A 120 -15.26 12.86 -9.92
N TYR A 121 -14.58 12.71 -8.78
CA TYR A 121 -13.44 11.81 -8.62
C TYR A 121 -13.67 10.70 -7.59
N ASN A 122 -14.73 10.80 -6.78
CA ASN A 122 -14.98 9.90 -5.65
C ASN A 122 -15.85 8.66 -5.97
N SER A 123 -15.90 8.24 -7.24
CA SER A 123 -16.71 7.07 -7.65
C SER A 123 -16.31 5.77 -6.94
N PHE A 124 -15.03 5.63 -6.56
CA PHE A 124 -14.50 4.48 -5.82
C PHE A 124 -15.23 4.18 -4.50
N LEU A 125 -15.88 5.18 -3.90
CA LEU A 125 -16.67 5.03 -2.67
C LEU A 125 -17.94 4.19 -2.87
N ARG A 126 -18.35 3.92 -4.12
CA ARG A 126 -19.60 3.23 -4.48
C ARG A 126 -19.38 1.94 -5.27
N THR A 127 -18.12 1.56 -5.54
CA THR A 127 -17.78 0.37 -6.33
C THR A 127 -17.44 -0.81 -5.43
N THR A 128 -17.64 -2.03 -5.92
CA THR A 128 -17.33 -3.28 -5.20
C THR A 128 -15.99 -3.91 -5.60
N HIS A 129 -15.29 -3.37 -6.59
CA HIS A 129 -14.00 -3.90 -7.07
C HIS A 129 -12.78 -3.22 -6.42
N ASN A 130 -11.57 -3.64 -6.83
CA ASN A 130 -10.28 -3.20 -6.28
C ASN A 130 -10.09 -1.68 -6.09
N TRP A 131 -10.68 -0.82 -6.94
CA TRP A 131 -10.59 0.64 -6.76
C TRP A 131 -11.07 1.10 -5.38
N ASN A 132 -12.11 0.49 -4.84
CA ASN A 132 -12.60 0.82 -3.50
C ASN A 132 -11.51 0.51 -2.46
N GLN A 133 -10.95 -0.70 -2.49
CA GLN A 133 -9.89 -1.15 -1.57
C GLN A 133 -8.64 -0.25 -1.66
N VAL A 134 -8.14 -0.02 -2.88
CA VAL A 134 -6.91 0.75 -3.12
C VAL A 134 -7.08 2.21 -2.70
N CYS A 135 -8.17 2.86 -3.13
CA CYS A 135 -8.41 4.25 -2.83
C CYS A 135 -8.68 4.49 -1.34
N ASN A 136 -9.50 3.66 -0.70
CA ASN A 136 -9.76 3.79 0.73
C ASN A 136 -8.50 3.55 1.57
N ALA A 137 -7.64 2.60 1.19
CA ALA A 137 -6.34 2.39 1.81
C ALA A 137 -5.43 3.61 1.67
N GLY A 138 -5.24 4.12 0.44
CA GLY A 138 -4.38 5.29 0.20
C GLY A 138 -4.83 6.53 0.96
N MET A 139 -6.14 6.82 0.95
CA MET A 139 -6.70 7.95 1.70
C MET A 139 -6.56 7.77 3.21
N THR A 140 -6.70 6.55 3.72
CA THR A 140 -6.56 6.25 5.15
C THR A 140 -5.13 6.44 5.63
N PHE A 141 -4.14 6.00 4.86
CA PHE A 141 -2.73 6.25 5.17
C PHE A 141 -2.43 7.76 5.21
N GLY A 142 -2.91 8.52 4.22
CA GLY A 142 -2.77 9.97 4.20
C GLY A 142 -3.43 10.65 5.40
N ALA A 143 -4.65 10.25 5.75
CA ALA A 143 -5.36 10.76 6.92
C ALA A 143 -4.63 10.47 8.24
N ILE A 144 -4.16 9.24 8.45
CA ILE A 144 -3.41 8.88 9.66
C ILE A 144 -2.12 9.71 9.77
N ALA A 145 -1.40 9.90 8.66
CA ALA A 145 -0.14 10.64 8.65
C ALA A 145 -0.28 12.12 9.06
N ILE A 146 -1.47 12.72 8.92
CA ILE A 146 -1.73 14.13 9.27
C ILE A 146 -2.65 14.28 10.49
N ALA A 147 -2.99 13.19 11.19
CA ALA A 147 -4.05 13.20 12.20
C ALA A 147 -3.79 14.16 13.36
N GLU A 148 -2.53 14.40 13.72
CA GLU A 148 -2.14 15.34 14.77
C GLU A 148 -2.33 16.81 14.33
N ASP A 149 -2.07 17.12 13.06
CA ASP A 149 -2.19 18.48 12.52
C ASP A 149 -3.64 18.81 12.09
N ASN A 150 -4.36 17.82 11.53
CA ASN A 150 -5.68 17.98 10.94
C ASN A 150 -6.64 16.85 11.41
N PRO A 151 -7.03 16.83 12.71
CA PRO A 151 -7.79 15.72 13.29
C PRO A 151 -9.19 15.54 12.68
N GLU A 152 -9.93 16.62 12.41
CA GLU A 152 -11.30 16.51 11.87
C GLU A 152 -11.31 15.96 10.45
N LEU A 153 -10.46 16.48 9.55
CA LEU A 153 -10.32 15.95 8.19
C LEU A 153 -9.94 14.46 8.21
N SER A 154 -9.01 14.09 9.09
CA SER A 154 -8.55 12.70 9.22
C SER A 154 -9.66 11.78 9.69
N LYS A 155 -10.44 12.22 10.68
CA LYS A 155 -11.60 11.51 11.20
C LYS A 155 -12.66 11.29 10.12
N ASP A 156 -12.98 12.33 9.34
CA ASP A 156 -13.97 12.24 8.25
C ASP A 156 -13.56 11.23 7.19
N ILE A 157 -12.30 11.26 6.76
CA ILE A 157 -11.77 10.34 5.75
C ILE A 157 -11.76 8.90 6.26
N ILE A 158 -11.27 8.68 7.48
CA ILE A 158 -11.21 7.33 8.08
C ILE A 158 -12.62 6.77 8.26
N ASN A 159 -13.56 7.54 8.79
CA ASN A 159 -14.94 7.09 8.97
C ASN A 159 -15.61 6.78 7.62
N ARG A 160 -15.39 7.62 6.60
CA ARG A 160 -15.90 7.37 5.24
C ARG A 160 -15.30 6.10 4.64
N ALA A 161 -14.01 5.85 4.84
CA ALA A 161 -13.34 4.65 4.35
C ALA A 161 -13.90 3.39 5.02
N LEU A 162 -14.06 3.40 6.35
CA LEU A 162 -14.70 2.30 7.10
C LEU A 162 -16.13 2.02 6.62
N ASN A 163 -16.89 3.09 6.34
CA ASN A 163 -18.26 2.98 5.86
C ASN A 163 -18.39 2.50 4.41
N THR A 164 -17.31 2.44 3.61
CA THR A 164 -17.41 2.09 2.19
C THR A 164 -16.56 0.90 1.80
N ILE A 165 -15.55 0.52 2.60
CA ILE A 165 -14.65 -0.58 2.27
C ILE A 165 -15.34 -1.95 2.26
N HIS A 166 -16.39 -2.11 3.07
CA HIS A 166 -17.17 -3.34 3.11
C HIS A 166 -17.77 -3.71 1.75
N LEU A 167 -18.11 -2.72 0.90
CA LEU A 167 -18.66 -2.96 -0.43
C LEU A 167 -17.77 -3.87 -1.29
N ALA A 168 -16.45 -3.71 -1.17
CA ALA A 168 -15.49 -4.55 -1.88
C ALA A 168 -15.03 -5.77 -1.08
N MET A 169 -15.39 -5.85 0.21
CA MET A 169 -15.16 -7.03 1.02
C MET A 169 -16.30 -8.06 0.86
N ASP A 170 -17.49 -7.62 0.46
CA ASP A 170 -18.59 -8.53 0.17
C ASP A 170 -18.31 -9.42 -1.06
N GLU A 171 -17.40 -9.01 -1.96
CA GLU A 171 -16.95 -9.83 -3.10
C GLU A 171 -16.22 -11.12 -2.67
N TYR A 172 -15.74 -11.23 -1.43
CA TYR A 172 -15.15 -12.47 -0.92
C TYR A 172 -16.21 -13.50 -0.49
N LEU A 173 -17.49 -13.14 -0.47
CA LEU A 173 -18.55 -14.06 -0.05
C LEU A 173 -18.78 -15.21 -1.06
N PRO A 174 -19.22 -16.39 -0.58
CA PRO A 174 -19.28 -16.80 0.82
C PRO A 174 -17.97 -17.41 1.34
N HIS A 175 -17.05 -17.81 0.45
CA HIS A 175 -15.95 -18.72 0.77
C HIS A 175 -14.57 -18.23 0.29
N GLY A 176 -14.42 -16.94 0.07
CA GLY A 176 -13.14 -16.29 -0.21
C GLY A 176 -12.69 -16.31 -1.67
N ALA A 177 -13.50 -16.82 -2.60
CA ALA A 177 -13.21 -16.68 -4.02
C ALA A 177 -13.25 -15.21 -4.42
N TYR A 178 -12.34 -14.78 -5.30
CA TYR A 178 -12.27 -13.39 -5.75
C TYR A 178 -12.69 -13.26 -7.22
N PRO A 179 -13.79 -12.57 -7.53
CA PRO A 179 -14.38 -12.58 -8.86
C PRO A 179 -13.47 -12.08 -9.99
N GLU A 180 -12.54 -11.16 -9.70
CA GLU A 180 -11.59 -10.63 -10.69
C GLU A 180 -10.37 -11.55 -10.95
N GLY A 181 -10.25 -12.68 -10.24
CA GLY A 181 -9.21 -13.68 -10.44
C GLY A 181 -7.88 -13.39 -9.73
N TYR A 182 -6.88 -14.25 -9.96
CA TYR A 182 -5.61 -14.31 -9.23
C TYR A 182 -4.85 -12.97 -9.18
N GLY A 183 -4.73 -12.29 -10.33
CA GLY A 183 -3.96 -11.05 -10.43
C GLY A 183 -4.57 -9.91 -9.61
N TYR A 184 -5.88 -9.70 -9.73
CA TYR A 184 -6.57 -8.63 -9.00
C TYR A 184 -6.78 -8.95 -7.54
N TRP A 185 -6.88 -10.23 -7.15
CA TRP A 185 -6.77 -10.62 -5.74
C TRP A 185 -5.46 -10.08 -5.16
N GLY A 186 -4.34 -10.33 -5.84
CA GLY A 186 -3.02 -9.86 -5.40
C GLY A 186 -2.94 -8.34 -5.27
N TYR A 187 -3.66 -7.58 -6.09
CA TYR A 187 -3.69 -6.11 -6.02
C TYR A 187 -4.69 -5.58 -4.98
N GLY A 188 -5.98 -5.88 -5.13
CA GLY A 188 -7.04 -5.37 -4.26
C GLY A 188 -6.94 -5.88 -2.82
N THR A 189 -6.74 -7.20 -2.64
CA THR A 189 -6.63 -7.80 -1.30
C THR A 189 -5.40 -7.29 -0.56
N SER A 190 -4.29 -7.04 -1.26
CA SER A 190 -3.13 -6.39 -0.69
C SER A 190 -3.48 -5.04 -0.08
N PHE A 191 -4.08 -4.12 -0.84
CA PHE A 191 -4.45 -2.81 -0.30
C PHE A 191 -5.48 -2.91 0.83
N ASN A 192 -6.40 -3.88 0.77
CA ASN A 192 -7.34 -4.13 1.86
C ASN A 192 -6.62 -4.55 3.15
N VAL A 193 -5.65 -5.46 3.06
CA VAL A 193 -4.84 -5.86 4.22
C VAL A 193 -4.03 -4.68 4.77
N MET A 194 -3.45 -3.83 3.92
CA MET A 194 -2.76 -2.61 4.37
C MET A 194 -3.70 -1.67 5.11
N PHE A 195 -4.93 -1.48 4.60
CA PHE A 195 -5.95 -0.71 5.27
C PHE A 195 -6.27 -1.27 6.66
N LEU A 196 -6.55 -2.58 6.75
CA LEU A 196 -6.87 -3.24 8.02
C LEU A 196 -5.72 -3.12 9.02
N SER A 197 -4.47 -3.32 8.58
CA SER A 197 -3.29 -3.17 9.42
C SER A 197 -3.11 -1.74 9.93
N ALA A 198 -3.33 -0.74 9.08
CA ALA A 198 -3.24 0.67 9.47
C ALA A 198 -4.32 1.06 10.48
N ILE A 199 -5.57 0.65 10.25
CA ILE A 199 -6.69 0.92 11.17
C ILE A 199 -6.52 0.20 12.49
N ASP A 200 -6.16 -1.09 12.48
CA ASP A 200 -5.90 -1.86 13.70
C ASP A 200 -4.83 -1.19 14.56
N LYS A 201 -3.75 -0.71 13.94
CA LYS A 201 -2.73 0.04 14.67
C LYS A 201 -3.21 1.38 15.22
N TYR A 202 -3.94 2.12 14.41
CA TYR A 202 -4.39 3.47 14.73
C TYR A 202 -5.48 3.49 15.81
N ARG A 203 -6.41 2.52 15.78
CA ARG A 203 -7.56 2.43 16.69
C ARG A 203 -7.48 1.29 17.71
N LYS A 204 -6.47 0.42 17.63
CA LYS A 204 -6.38 -0.85 18.39
C LYS A 204 -7.58 -1.78 18.12
N ASN A 205 -8.18 -1.65 16.94
CA ASN A 205 -9.32 -2.43 16.47
C ASN A 205 -9.45 -2.25 14.95
N ASP A 206 -9.67 -3.34 14.20
CA ASP A 206 -9.96 -3.31 12.76
C ASP A 206 -11.47 -3.13 12.44
N ASN A 207 -12.28 -2.77 13.44
CA ASN A 207 -13.74 -2.64 13.38
C ASN A 207 -14.45 -3.93 12.95
N ASP A 208 -13.88 -5.09 13.32
CA ASP A 208 -14.35 -6.42 12.93
C ASP A 208 -14.40 -6.63 11.41
N LEU A 209 -13.82 -5.74 10.60
CA LEU A 209 -13.79 -5.88 9.14
C LEU A 209 -13.03 -7.13 8.72
N SER A 210 -11.99 -7.53 9.46
CA SER A 210 -11.31 -8.80 9.17
C SER A 210 -12.21 -10.03 9.37
N LYS A 211 -13.33 -9.90 10.09
CA LYS A 211 -14.33 -10.96 10.31
C LYS A 211 -15.44 -10.95 9.26
N THR A 212 -15.38 -10.09 8.24
CA THR A 212 -16.31 -10.16 7.10
C THR A 212 -16.27 -11.59 6.53
N PRO A 213 -17.41 -12.27 6.37
CA PRO A 213 -17.40 -13.65 5.95
C PRO A 213 -16.73 -13.83 4.58
N GLY A 214 -15.92 -14.88 4.44
CA GLY A 214 -15.14 -15.14 3.23
C GLY A 214 -13.78 -14.42 3.19
N PHE A 215 -13.59 -13.34 3.95
CA PHE A 215 -12.36 -12.56 3.86
C PHE A 215 -11.14 -13.32 4.38
N LEU A 216 -11.20 -14.01 5.52
CA LEU A 216 -10.06 -14.80 6.01
C LEU A 216 -9.89 -16.11 5.23
N GLU A 217 -10.98 -16.66 4.70
CA GLU A 217 -11.00 -17.85 3.85
C GLU A 217 -10.35 -17.61 2.50
N THR A 218 -10.24 -16.34 2.05
CA THR A 218 -9.64 -15.98 0.76
C THR A 218 -8.16 -16.38 0.65
N ALA A 219 -7.46 -16.55 1.77
CA ALA A 219 -6.11 -17.10 1.77
C ALA A 219 -6.08 -18.55 1.29
N GLY A 220 -7.09 -19.35 1.67
CA GLY A 220 -7.28 -20.70 1.17
C GLY A 220 -7.59 -20.72 -0.33
N PHE A 221 -8.43 -19.79 -0.79
CA PHE A 221 -8.63 -19.58 -2.22
C PHE A 221 -7.31 -19.33 -2.95
N MET A 222 -6.54 -18.31 -2.53
CA MET A 222 -5.28 -17.95 -3.18
C MET A 222 -4.25 -19.09 -3.17
N GLN A 223 -4.14 -19.83 -2.06
CA GLN A 223 -3.23 -20.98 -1.96
C GLN A 223 -3.55 -22.05 -3.01
N ASN A 224 -4.83 -22.30 -3.30
CA ASN A 224 -5.27 -23.31 -4.26
C ASN A 224 -5.26 -22.83 -5.72
N MET A 225 -5.00 -21.55 -5.95
CA MET A 225 -4.94 -20.98 -7.30
C MET A 225 -3.56 -21.12 -7.95
N THR A 226 -2.56 -21.66 -7.26
CA THR A 226 -1.25 -21.97 -7.85
C THR A 226 -1.15 -23.48 -8.07
N GLY A 227 -1.01 -23.90 -9.32
CA GLY A 227 -0.90 -25.31 -9.70
C GLY A 227 0.48 -25.91 -9.41
N ALA A 228 0.63 -27.22 -9.61
CA ALA A 228 1.90 -27.93 -9.38
C ALA A 228 3.06 -27.47 -10.28
N THR A 229 2.77 -26.85 -11.44
CA THR A 229 3.79 -26.23 -12.31
C THR A 229 4.36 -24.94 -11.73
N GLY A 230 3.68 -24.38 -10.72
CA GLY A 230 3.94 -23.06 -10.18
C GLY A 230 3.17 -21.95 -10.90
N ASP A 231 2.41 -22.23 -11.96
CA ASP A 231 1.61 -21.22 -12.65
C ASP A 231 0.28 -20.98 -11.95
N SER A 232 -0.28 -19.77 -12.12
CA SER A 232 -1.59 -19.45 -11.59
C SER A 232 -2.70 -20.01 -12.49
N TYR A 233 -3.71 -20.64 -11.89
CA TYR A 233 -4.99 -20.83 -12.53
C TYR A 233 -5.69 -19.48 -12.52
N ASN A 234 -5.91 -18.85 -13.68
CA ASN A 234 -6.38 -17.47 -13.75
C ASN A 234 -7.61 -17.31 -14.66
N TRP A 235 -8.32 -16.20 -14.47
CA TRP A 235 -9.39 -15.69 -15.33
C TRP A 235 -9.44 -14.16 -15.18
N GLY A 236 -10.28 -13.50 -15.98
CA GLY A 236 -10.33 -12.03 -16.03
C GLY A 236 -9.08 -11.45 -16.70
N ASP A 237 -8.80 -10.16 -16.46
CA ASP A 237 -7.57 -9.53 -16.98
C ASP A 237 -6.37 -9.93 -16.11
N ALA A 238 -5.90 -11.17 -16.27
CA ALA A 238 -4.76 -11.72 -15.56
C ALA A 238 -3.71 -12.28 -16.53
N GLY A 239 -2.44 -12.00 -16.26
CA GLY A 239 -1.32 -12.71 -16.91
C GLY A 239 -1.14 -14.11 -16.31
N GLY A 240 -0.54 -15.04 -17.05
CA GLY A 240 -0.37 -16.45 -16.62
C GLY A 240 0.69 -16.70 -15.53
N GLY A 241 1.30 -15.64 -14.99
CA GLY A 241 2.34 -15.76 -13.96
C GLY A 241 1.78 -15.81 -12.54
N SER A 242 2.57 -16.39 -11.64
CA SER A 242 2.37 -16.34 -10.20
C SER A 242 3.55 -15.59 -9.54
N SER A 243 3.31 -14.99 -8.38
CA SER A 243 4.36 -14.27 -7.65
C SER A 243 4.15 -14.38 -6.15
N LEU A 244 5.16 -14.00 -5.37
CA LEU A 244 4.98 -13.86 -3.93
C LEU A 244 3.85 -12.86 -3.64
N SER A 245 2.92 -13.22 -2.77
CA SER A 245 1.95 -12.30 -2.20
C SER A 245 2.24 -12.07 -0.72
N PRO A 246 2.80 -10.92 -0.36
CA PRO A 246 3.04 -10.60 1.05
C PRO A 246 1.77 -10.57 1.92
N ALA A 247 0.60 -10.33 1.33
CA ALA A 247 -0.69 -10.37 2.05
C ALA A 247 -0.94 -11.75 2.69
N MET A 248 -0.41 -12.83 2.10
CA MET A 248 -0.52 -14.18 2.67
C MET A 248 0.16 -14.31 4.04
N PHE A 249 1.23 -13.54 4.32
CA PHE A 249 1.87 -13.51 5.63
C PHE A 249 0.96 -12.90 6.69
N TRP A 250 0.21 -11.86 6.34
CA TRP A 250 -0.79 -11.29 7.24
C TRP A 250 -1.93 -12.28 7.51
N PHE A 251 -2.45 -12.98 6.49
CA PHE A 251 -3.48 -13.99 6.69
C PHE A 251 -3.00 -15.16 7.55
N ALA A 252 -1.81 -15.68 7.28
CA ALA A 252 -1.20 -16.74 8.08
C ALA A 252 -1.06 -16.33 9.55
N GLN A 253 -0.62 -15.10 9.81
CA GLN A 253 -0.54 -14.56 11.17
C GLN A 253 -1.92 -14.39 11.81
N LYS A 254 -2.87 -13.75 11.11
CA LYS A 254 -4.21 -13.43 11.64
C LYS A 254 -5.03 -14.69 11.94
N THR A 255 -4.84 -15.75 11.17
CA THR A 255 -5.54 -17.04 11.33
C THR A 255 -4.75 -18.07 12.14
N ASN A 256 -3.50 -17.75 12.53
CA ASN A 256 -2.55 -18.70 13.11
C ASN A 256 -2.41 -19.99 12.27
N ASN A 257 -2.44 -19.86 10.95
CA ASN A 257 -2.32 -20.98 10.02
C ASN A 257 -1.15 -20.79 9.05
N LEU A 258 -0.02 -21.42 9.37
CA LEU A 258 1.19 -21.37 8.55
C LEU A 258 1.07 -22.13 7.22
N SER A 259 0.06 -22.99 7.03
CA SER A 259 -0.11 -23.73 5.77
C SER A 259 -0.33 -22.79 4.59
N TYR A 260 -0.92 -21.61 4.81
CA TYR A 260 -1.12 -20.58 3.81
C TYR A 260 0.20 -20.10 3.18
N LEU A 261 1.33 -20.28 3.85
CA LEU A 261 2.64 -19.88 3.34
C LEU A 261 3.35 -20.96 2.52
N TRP A 262 2.70 -22.09 2.25
CA TRP A 262 3.31 -23.20 1.48
C TRP A 262 3.82 -22.74 0.11
N VAL A 263 2.96 -22.04 -0.64
CA VAL A 263 3.29 -21.50 -1.97
C VAL A 263 4.32 -20.38 -1.84
N GLU A 264 4.13 -19.46 -0.89
CA GLU A 264 5.02 -18.32 -0.64
C GLU A 264 6.45 -18.75 -0.30
N LYS A 265 6.61 -19.82 0.49
CA LYS A 265 7.91 -20.41 0.81
C LYS A 265 8.68 -20.80 -0.46
N SER A 266 8.01 -21.43 -1.43
CA SER A 266 8.65 -21.86 -2.69
C SER A 266 9.15 -20.68 -3.54
N TYR A 267 8.53 -19.51 -3.40
CA TYR A 267 8.96 -18.28 -4.05
C TYR A 267 10.17 -17.65 -3.35
N LEU A 268 10.21 -17.73 -2.02
CA LEU A 268 11.32 -17.22 -1.22
C LEU A 268 12.60 -18.05 -1.31
N GLU A 269 12.49 -19.35 -1.61
CA GLU A 269 13.63 -20.25 -1.83
C GLU A 269 14.29 -20.06 -3.20
N LYS A 270 13.63 -19.36 -4.13
CA LYS A 270 14.15 -18.99 -5.45
C LYS A 270 14.85 -17.62 -5.38
N ASP A 271 15.53 -17.22 -6.45
CA ASP A 271 16.21 -15.92 -6.53
C ASP A 271 15.26 -14.76 -6.19
N LEU A 272 15.57 -14.07 -5.08
CA LEU A 272 14.74 -13.02 -4.50
C LEU A 272 14.83 -11.70 -5.28
N THR A 273 15.84 -11.51 -6.12
CA THR A 273 16.06 -10.27 -6.87
C THR A 273 14.94 -9.99 -7.88
N ARG A 274 14.22 -11.01 -8.32
CA ARG A 274 13.04 -10.85 -9.21
C ARG A 274 11.87 -10.13 -8.55
N TYR A 275 11.86 -10.04 -7.22
CA TYR A 275 10.76 -9.43 -6.46
C TYR A 275 10.96 -7.96 -6.12
N THR A 276 12.14 -7.38 -6.37
CA THR A 276 12.40 -5.94 -6.10
C THR A 276 11.80 -4.99 -7.14
N LYS A 277 11.37 -5.54 -8.29
CA LYS A 277 10.74 -4.79 -9.39
C LYS A 277 9.21 -4.81 -9.33
N GLY A 278 8.60 -5.48 -8.33
CA GLY A 278 7.15 -5.65 -8.18
C GLY A 278 6.49 -4.63 -7.25
N GLN A 279 5.22 -4.31 -7.50
CA GLN A 279 4.48 -3.17 -6.93
C GLN A 279 3.99 -3.39 -5.48
N THR A 280 3.80 -4.64 -5.06
CA THR A 280 3.11 -4.99 -3.81
C THR A 280 3.99 -5.74 -2.81
N PHE A 281 5.27 -5.98 -3.13
CA PHE A 281 6.14 -6.78 -2.27
C PHE A 281 6.33 -6.17 -0.87
N THR A 282 6.21 -4.84 -0.78
CA THR A 282 7.04 -4.14 0.19
C THR A 282 6.38 -3.75 1.49
N CYS A 283 5.08 -3.57 1.56
CA CYS A 283 4.48 -2.90 2.72
C CYS A 283 4.22 -3.78 3.96
N TYR A 284 4.40 -5.10 3.90
CA TYR A 284 3.83 -6.01 4.92
C TYR A 284 4.79 -6.44 6.02
N LEU A 285 6.09 -6.48 5.75
CA LEU A 285 7.04 -7.10 6.68
C LEU A 285 7.35 -6.21 7.91
N ASP A 286 7.14 -4.89 7.82
CA ASP A 286 7.58 -3.95 8.87
C ASP A 286 6.45 -3.08 9.46
N LEU A 287 5.22 -3.20 8.92
CA LEU A 287 4.03 -2.81 9.67
C LEU A 287 3.77 -3.77 10.85
N GLY A 288 4.64 -4.73 11.17
CA GLY A 288 4.54 -5.52 12.41
C GLY A 288 5.16 -4.88 13.66
N GLN A 289 6.09 -3.92 13.51
CA GLN A 289 6.92 -3.45 14.63
C GLN A 289 6.82 -1.92 14.84
N ARG A 290 5.76 -1.46 15.52
CA ARG A 290 5.79 -0.18 16.26
C ARG A 290 5.59 -0.52 17.73
N ASN A 291 6.69 -0.66 18.47
CA ASN A 291 6.68 -0.33 19.89
C ASN A 291 6.41 1.17 19.99
N SER A 292 5.43 1.51 20.81
CA SER A 292 5.01 2.85 21.20
C SER A 292 6.19 3.80 21.42
N ALA A 293 6.31 4.83 20.57
CA ALA A 293 7.20 5.98 20.83
C ALA A 293 6.51 7.34 20.56
N ARG A 294 5.19 7.35 20.32
CA ARG A 294 4.40 8.59 20.23
C ARG A 294 3.10 8.48 21.03
N GLN A 295 3.27 8.14 22.31
CA GLN A 295 2.32 8.53 23.34
C GLN A 295 3.15 9.32 24.35
N ASN A 296 3.08 10.64 24.22
CA ASN A 296 3.26 11.57 25.34
C ASN A 296 1.90 12.23 25.55
#